data_AF-A0A1W6MUV5-F1
#
_entry.id   AF-A0A1W6MUV5-F1
#
_cell.length_a   1.000
_cell.length_b   1.000
_cell.length_c   1.000
_cell.angle_alpha   90.00
_cell.angle_beta   90.00
_cell.angle_gamma   90.00
#
_symmetry.space_group_name_H-M   'P 1'
#
loop_
_entity.id
_entity.type
_entity.pdbx_description
1 polymer ?
#
loop_
_entity_poly.entity_id
_entity_poly.type
_entity_poly.pdbx_seq_one_letter_code
_entity_poly.pdbx_strand_id
1 'polypeptide(L)'
;MTFPSANSSPDADPDAAPLDWLGQPIRCRECDHVVLNREGLCRKGTACVRDRRARRVDGFFRKHPELANDYLQHSYFEVRAVAAKYASVMRLMPLLADPEPEVRARAAQRLPVERVKALANDPEPRVRMVLANRLEGASLVAMLADEDYIVRVNVVRRLPPELVPLAVHDAESEVRRWAARRLPEERLQLLMFDEEPLVRLVVAERLPPSRLAAMAQDEDLRVRFTVAERAPPELLPSLLDDPDELVRDVARTRLEE
;
A
#
# COMPACT_ATOMS: atom_id res chain seq x y z
N MET A 1 -12.01 -5.97 13.69
CA MET A 1 -11.72 -7.20 12.94
C MET A 1 -10.38 -7.03 12.25
N THR A 2 -9.36 -7.67 12.79
CA THR A 2 -7.99 -7.68 12.29
C THR A 2 -7.96 -8.42 10.97
N PHE A 3 -7.55 -7.74 9.90
CA PHE A 3 -7.22 -8.39 8.64
C PHE A 3 -6.23 -9.54 8.92
N PRO A 4 -6.41 -10.73 8.34
CA PRO A 4 -5.41 -11.76 8.43
C PRO A 4 -4.18 -11.22 7.70
N SER A 5 -3.10 -11.02 8.46
CA SER A 5 -1.79 -10.72 7.93
C SER A 5 -1.40 -11.90 7.02
N ALA A 6 -1.61 -11.76 5.72
CA ALA A 6 -1.08 -12.69 4.70
C ALA A 6 0.44 -12.51 4.55
N ASN A 7 1.13 -12.51 5.69
CA ASN A 7 2.57 -12.36 5.80
C ASN A 7 3.15 -13.54 6.59
N SER A 8 2.69 -14.75 6.26
CA SER A 8 3.51 -15.95 6.40
C SER A 8 4.24 -16.17 5.08
N SER A 9 5.21 -15.29 4.80
CA SER A 9 6.21 -15.55 3.76
C SER A 9 6.86 -16.91 4.04
N PRO A 10 7.00 -17.82 3.05
CA PRO A 10 7.73 -19.09 3.22
C PRO A 10 9.26 -18.90 3.36
N ASP A 11 9.70 -17.67 3.59
CA ASP A 11 11.10 -17.24 3.66
C ASP A 11 11.68 -17.26 5.10
N ALA A 12 11.00 -17.90 6.05
CA ALA A 12 11.40 -17.90 7.46
C ALA A 12 12.66 -18.73 7.79
N ASP A 13 13.15 -19.56 6.86
CA ASP A 13 14.37 -20.35 7.07
C ASP A 13 15.55 -19.81 6.25
N PRO A 14 16.51 -19.09 6.87
CA PRO A 14 17.73 -18.63 6.22
C PRO A 14 18.64 -19.80 5.78
N ASP A 15 18.50 -20.98 6.38
CA ASP A 15 19.31 -22.19 6.15
C ASP A 15 18.67 -23.17 5.18
N ALA A 16 17.44 -22.91 4.73
CA ALA A 16 16.76 -23.76 3.75
C ALA A 16 17.58 -23.90 2.46
N ALA A 17 17.61 -25.15 1.98
CA ALA A 17 18.47 -25.58 0.89
C ALA A 17 18.34 -24.66 -0.33
N PRO A 18 19.46 -24.27 -0.98
CA PRO A 18 19.39 -23.40 -2.15
C PRO A 18 18.94 -24.21 -3.36
N LEU A 19 17.66 -24.03 -3.69
CA LEU A 19 16.96 -24.66 -4.80
C LEU A 19 16.66 -23.63 -5.89
N ASP A 20 16.62 -24.09 -7.13
CA ASP A 20 16.11 -23.30 -8.24
C ASP A 20 14.57 -23.28 -8.25
N TRP A 21 14.00 -22.54 -9.20
CA TRP A 21 12.56 -22.37 -9.34
C TRP A 21 11.82 -23.65 -9.76
N LEU A 22 12.54 -24.70 -10.16
CA LEU A 22 12.01 -26.05 -10.41
C LEU A 22 12.15 -26.95 -9.17
N GLY A 23 12.62 -26.41 -8.04
CA GLY A 23 12.86 -27.15 -6.82
C GLY A 23 14.12 -28.02 -6.85
N GLN A 24 15.00 -27.85 -7.84
CA GLN A 24 16.21 -28.65 -7.98
C GLN A 24 17.41 -28.00 -7.27
N PRO A 25 18.36 -28.78 -6.73
CA PRO A 25 19.57 -28.23 -6.14
C PRO A 25 20.37 -27.40 -7.15
N ILE A 26 20.70 -26.15 -6.79
CA ILE A 26 21.50 -25.29 -7.67
C ILE A 26 22.91 -25.90 -7.87
N ARG A 27 23.32 -26.04 -9.13
CA ARG A 27 24.63 -26.57 -9.54
C ARG A 27 25.49 -25.48 -10.17
N CYS A 28 26.40 -24.87 -9.40
CA CYS A 28 27.23 -23.77 -9.88
C CYS A 28 28.18 -24.16 -11.04
N ARG A 29 28.56 -25.44 -11.14
CA ARG A 29 29.45 -25.93 -12.22
C ARG A 29 28.79 -25.91 -13.60
N GLU A 30 27.46 -25.89 -13.65
CA GLU A 30 26.63 -25.89 -14.86
C GLU A 30 26.00 -24.51 -15.11
N CYS A 31 26.51 -23.47 -14.46
CA CYS A 31 26.00 -22.11 -14.55
C CYS A 31 26.90 -21.27 -15.46
N ASP A 32 26.29 -20.44 -16.31
CA ASP A 32 27.00 -19.49 -17.18
C ASP A 32 27.92 -18.54 -16.38
N HIS A 33 27.57 -18.29 -15.11
CA HIS A 33 28.31 -17.45 -14.18
C HIS A 33 29.38 -18.18 -13.36
N VAL A 34 29.97 -19.25 -13.90
CA VAL A 34 31.03 -20.01 -13.20
C VAL A 34 32.25 -19.15 -12.85
N VAL A 35 32.58 -18.17 -13.70
CA VAL A 35 33.68 -17.22 -13.45
C VAL A 35 33.37 -16.33 -12.24
N LEU A 36 32.18 -15.71 -12.22
CA LEU A 36 31.73 -14.91 -11.07
C LEU A 36 31.67 -15.72 -9.78
N ASN A 37 31.33 -17.01 -9.87
CA ASN A 37 31.33 -17.88 -8.69
C ASN A 37 32.74 -18.15 -8.18
N ARG A 38 33.71 -18.42 -9.08
CA ARG A 38 35.12 -18.64 -8.71
C ARG A 38 35.75 -17.42 -8.07
N GLU A 39 35.37 -16.22 -8.52
CA GLU A 39 35.82 -14.94 -7.96
C GLU A 39 35.07 -14.54 -6.68
N GLY A 40 34.12 -15.36 -6.21
CA GLY A 40 33.34 -15.09 -5.00
C GLY A 40 32.28 -13.98 -5.17
N LEU A 41 32.07 -13.53 -6.40
CA LEU A 41 31.13 -12.46 -6.74
C LEU A 41 29.67 -12.93 -6.79
N CYS A 42 29.42 -14.23 -6.87
CA CYS A 42 28.13 -14.86 -6.60
C CYS A 42 28.28 -16.10 -5.70
N ARG A 43 27.26 -16.38 -4.87
CA ARG A 43 27.29 -17.48 -3.90
C ARG A 43 25.92 -18.12 -3.73
N LYS A 44 25.87 -19.43 -3.92
CA LYS A 44 24.68 -20.26 -3.65
C LYS A 44 24.19 -20.04 -2.21
N GLY A 45 22.89 -19.86 -2.02
CA GLY A 45 22.29 -19.58 -0.70
C GLY A 45 22.36 -18.12 -0.25
N THR A 46 23.07 -17.25 -0.98
CA THR A 46 23.22 -15.83 -0.62
C THR A 46 22.83 -14.89 -1.75
N ALA A 47 23.51 -14.99 -2.91
CA ALA A 47 23.31 -14.15 -4.08
C ALA A 47 23.47 -15.01 -5.34
N CYS A 48 22.36 -15.43 -5.93
CA CYS A 48 22.33 -16.33 -7.07
C CYS A 48 21.11 -16.06 -7.94
N VAL A 49 21.33 -15.88 -9.25
CA VAL A 49 20.25 -15.66 -10.23
C VAL A 49 19.39 -16.90 -10.45
N ARG A 50 19.94 -18.11 -10.20
CA ARG A 50 19.22 -19.38 -10.35
C ARG A 50 18.40 -19.77 -9.13
N ASP A 51 18.37 -18.97 -8.08
CA ASP A 51 17.62 -19.30 -6.86
C ASP A 51 16.14 -18.96 -7.03
N ARG A 52 15.24 -19.79 -6.49
CA ARG A 52 13.80 -19.52 -6.50
C ARG A 52 13.42 -18.28 -5.69
N ARG A 53 14.21 -17.93 -4.68
CA ARG A 53 13.89 -16.82 -3.77
C ARG A 53 14.29 -15.49 -4.40
N ALA A 54 13.30 -14.63 -4.63
CA ALA A 54 13.50 -13.30 -5.19
C ALA A 54 14.57 -12.47 -4.44
N ARG A 55 14.68 -12.62 -3.11
CA ARG A 55 15.70 -11.93 -2.30
C ARG A 55 17.15 -12.29 -2.71
N ARG A 56 17.41 -13.56 -3.05
CA ARG A 56 18.74 -14.02 -3.46
C ARG A 56 19.05 -13.63 -4.91
N VAL A 57 18.04 -13.60 -5.77
CA VAL A 57 18.13 -13.06 -7.13
C VAL A 57 18.40 -11.55 -7.11
N ASP A 58 17.71 -10.80 -6.25
CA ASP A 58 17.93 -9.36 -6.04
C ASP A 58 19.34 -9.09 -5.46
N GLY A 59 19.81 -9.95 -4.56
CA GLY A 59 21.19 -9.98 -4.09
C GLY A 59 22.21 -10.10 -5.23
N PHE A 60 21.93 -10.94 -6.23
CA PHE A 60 22.77 -11.13 -7.41
C PHE A 60 22.78 -9.87 -8.30
N PHE A 61 21.63 -9.39 -8.76
CA PHE A 61 21.57 -8.24 -9.67
C PHE A 61 21.97 -6.92 -9.02
N ARG A 62 21.89 -6.79 -7.68
CA ARG A 62 22.48 -5.65 -6.97
C ARG A 62 24.00 -5.58 -7.15
N LYS A 63 24.68 -6.73 -7.20
CA LYS A 63 26.13 -6.81 -7.40
C LYS A 63 26.52 -6.73 -8.87
N HIS A 64 25.65 -7.25 -9.74
CA HIS A 64 25.88 -7.39 -11.19
C HIS A 64 24.73 -6.77 -12.01
N PRO A 65 24.46 -5.47 -11.89
CA PRO A 65 23.35 -4.82 -12.59
C PRO A 65 23.52 -4.84 -14.12
N GLU A 66 24.75 -4.91 -14.63
CA GLU A 66 25.06 -5.00 -16.05
C GLU A 66 24.49 -6.25 -16.72
N LEU A 67 24.33 -7.35 -15.96
CA LEU A 67 23.75 -8.60 -16.44
C LEU A 67 22.22 -8.58 -16.52
N ALA A 68 21.56 -7.61 -15.87
CA ALA A 68 20.11 -7.65 -15.69
C ALA A 68 19.35 -7.67 -17.02
N ASN A 69 19.87 -7.03 -18.06
CA ASN A 69 19.19 -6.99 -19.35
C ASN A 69 19.05 -8.37 -19.99
N ASP A 70 20.00 -9.27 -19.76
CA ASP A 70 20.06 -10.59 -20.40
C ASP A 70 19.02 -11.55 -19.79
N TYR A 71 18.46 -11.17 -18.64
CA TYR A 71 17.49 -11.95 -17.87
C TYR A 71 16.04 -11.48 -18.03
N LEU A 72 15.77 -10.49 -18.88
CA LEU A 72 14.40 -10.00 -19.11
C LEU A 72 13.50 -11.00 -19.83
N GLN A 73 14.05 -12.05 -20.44
CA GLN A 73 13.30 -13.13 -21.11
C GLN A 73 13.43 -14.46 -20.35
N HIS A 74 13.90 -14.44 -19.11
CA HIS A 74 14.09 -15.65 -18.32
C HIS A 74 12.76 -16.39 -18.09
N SER A 75 12.77 -17.72 -18.10
CA SER A 75 11.55 -18.54 -17.97
C SER A 75 10.83 -18.30 -16.64
N TYR A 76 11.59 -18.09 -15.56
CA TYR A 76 11.09 -17.78 -14.24
C TYR A 76 10.80 -16.28 -14.08
N PHE A 77 9.57 -15.94 -13.67
CA PHE A 77 9.10 -14.57 -13.70
C PHE A 77 9.70 -13.70 -12.60
N GLU A 78 10.01 -14.25 -11.43
CA GLU A 78 10.67 -13.49 -10.36
C GLU A 78 12.05 -13.03 -10.82
N VAL A 79 12.75 -13.82 -11.64
CA VAL A 79 14.02 -13.39 -12.25
C VAL A 79 13.76 -12.25 -13.23
N ARG A 80 12.73 -12.32 -14.08
CA ARG A 80 12.36 -11.19 -14.97
C ARG A 80 11.99 -9.94 -14.18
N ALA A 81 11.14 -10.07 -13.16
CA ALA A 81 10.66 -8.96 -12.32
C ALA A 81 11.80 -8.30 -11.54
N VAL A 82 12.72 -9.08 -10.97
CA VAL A 82 13.89 -8.55 -10.28
C VAL A 82 14.89 -7.96 -11.28
N ALA A 83 15.15 -8.62 -12.40
CA ALA A 83 16.01 -8.08 -13.46
C ALA A 83 15.49 -6.73 -13.96
N ALA A 84 14.17 -6.59 -14.13
CA ALA A 84 13.51 -5.35 -14.51
C ALA A 84 13.76 -4.18 -13.55
N LYS A 85 14.18 -4.42 -12.30
CA LYS A 85 14.60 -3.38 -11.35
C LYS A 85 15.96 -2.76 -11.69
N TYR A 86 16.86 -3.54 -12.30
CA TYR A 86 18.26 -3.16 -12.54
C TYR A 86 18.56 -2.90 -14.01
N ALA A 87 17.80 -3.52 -14.93
CA ALA A 87 17.98 -3.40 -16.36
C ALA A 87 17.89 -1.94 -16.86
N SER A 88 18.40 -1.69 -18.06
CA SER A 88 18.24 -0.41 -18.74
C SER A 88 16.75 -0.15 -19.00
N VAL A 89 16.30 1.08 -18.70
CA VAL A 89 14.90 1.50 -18.95
C VAL A 89 14.51 1.31 -20.43
N MET A 90 15.48 1.43 -21.34
CA MET A 90 15.27 1.24 -22.78
C MET A 90 14.88 -0.19 -23.16
N ARG A 91 15.10 -1.18 -22.29
CA ARG A 91 14.76 -2.59 -22.52
C ARG A 91 13.48 -3.04 -21.82
N LEU A 92 12.79 -2.15 -21.08
CA LEU A 92 11.62 -2.53 -20.27
C LEU A 92 10.29 -2.50 -21.05
N MET A 93 10.22 -1.84 -22.20
CA MET A 93 8.96 -1.72 -22.97
C MET A 93 8.29 -3.08 -23.29
N PRO A 94 9.02 -4.13 -23.71
CA PRO A 94 8.41 -5.45 -23.97
C PRO A 94 7.76 -6.08 -22.74
N LEU A 95 8.25 -5.78 -21.53
CA LEU A 95 7.75 -6.34 -20.28
C LEU A 95 6.36 -5.79 -19.90
N LEU A 96 5.86 -4.75 -20.56
CA LEU A 96 4.49 -4.30 -20.37
C LEU A 96 3.45 -5.31 -20.87
N ALA A 97 3.85 -6.25 -21.73
CA ALA A 97 3.01 -7.35 -22.22
C ALA A 97 3.36 -8.69 -21.57
N ASP A 98 4.17 -8.71 -20.51
CA ASP A 98 4.51 -9.94 -19.79
C ASP A 98 3.23 -10.59 -19.23
N PRO A 99 3.08 -11.92 -19.30
CA PRO A 99 1.91 -12.60 -18.72
C PRO A 99 1.81 -12.37 -17.21
N GLU A 100 2.93 -12.19 -16.52
CA GLU A 100 2.98 -12.09 -15.07
C GLU A 100 2.81 -10.64 -14.60
N PRO A 101 1.79 -10.33 -13.80
CA PRO A 101 1.51 -8.96 -13.38
C PRO A 101 2.64 -8.33 -12.57
N GLU A 102 3.39 -9.10 -11.79
CA GLU A 102 4.56 -8.64 -11.03
C GLU A 102 5.64 -8.06 -11.96
N VAL A 103 5.81 -8.66 -13.14
CA VAL A 103 6.77 -8.19 -14.14
C VAL A 103 6.26 -6.91 -14.80
N ARG A 104 4.98 -6.88 -15.22
CA ARG A 104 4.34 -5.67 -15.76
C ARG A 104 4.42 -4.51 -14.78
N ALA A 105 4.07 -4.73 -13.51
CA ALA A 105 4.15 -3.75 -12.43
C ALA A 105 5.57 -3.21 -12.24
N ARG A 106 6.60 -4.08 -12.25
CA ARG A 106 8.01 -3.67 -12.11
C ARG A 106 8.49 -2.82 -13.28
N ALA A 107 8.15 -3.20 -14.51
CA ALA A 107 8.45 -2.38 -15.68
C ALA A 107 7.71 -1.04 -15.61
N ALA A 108 6.42 -1.08 -15.24
CA ALA A 108 5.57 0.10 -15.12
C ALA A 108 6.05 1.08 -14.05
N GLN A 109 6.73 0.64 -12.99
CA GLN A 109 7.32 1.54 -11.98
C GLN A 109 8.46 2.41 -12.53
N ARG A 110 9.18 1.92 -13.55
CA ARG A 110 10.42 2.54 -14.03
C ARG A 110 10.28 3.27 -15.36
N LEU A 111 9.33 2.85 -16.19
CA LEU A 111 9.09 3.48 -17.49
C LEU A 111 8.45 4.87 -17.32
N PRO A 112 8.69 5.83 -18.25
CA PRO A 112 8.01 7.13 -18.24
C PRO A 112 6.49 6.97 -18.20
N VAL A 113 5.79 7.84 -17.46
CA VAL A 113 4.32 7.74 -17.24
C VAL A 113 3.56 7.64 -18.57
N GLU A 114 3.93 8.45 -19.57
CA GLU A 114 3.34 8.43 -20.92
C GLU A 114 3.35 7.06 -21.60
N ARG A 115 4.32 6.20 -21.28
CA ARG A 115 4.45 4.85 -21.86
C ARG A 115 3.60 3.81 -21.14
N VAL A 116 3.09 4.12 -19.95
CA VAL A 116 2.41 3.17 -19.07
C VAL A 116 0.97 3.57 -18.75
N LYS A 117 0.50 4.73 -19.19
CA LYS A 117 -0.87 5.21 -18.94
C LYS A 117 -1.95 4.17 -19.24
N ALA A 118 -1.79 3.39 -20.31
CA ALA A 118 -2.74 2.35 -20.70
C ALA A 118 -2.92 1.25 -19.63
N LEU A 119 -1.92 1.01 -18.79
CA LEU A 119 -1.98 0.03 -17.69
C LEU A 119 -2.86 0.49 -16.53
N ALA A 120 -3.44 1.69 -16.58
CA ALA A 120 -4.53 2.07 -15.68
C ALA A 120 -5.76 1.16 -15.87
N ASN A 121 -5.85 0.47 -17.01
CA ASN A 121 -6.87 -0.53 -17.32
C ASN A 121 -6.31 -1.96 -17.32
N ASP A 122 -5.15 -2.21 -16.69
CA ASP A 122 -4.62 -3.58 -16.58
C ASP A 122 -5.61 -4.47 -15.81
N PRO A 123 -5.84 -5.72 -16.24
CA PRO A 123 -6.77 -6.61 -15.54
C PRO A 123 -6.33 -6.88 -14.09
N GLU A 124 -5.04 -6.79 -13.77
CA GLU A 124 -4.55 -7.01 -12.42
C GLU A 124 -4.60 -5.71 -11.57
N PRO A 125 -5.35 -5.68 -10.45
CA PRO A 125 -5.39 -4.53 -9.54
C PRO A 125 -4.01 -4.08 -9.05
N ARG A 126 -3.07 -5.02 -8.80
CA ARG A 126 -1.69 -4.68 -8.39
C ARG A 126 -0.95 -3.82 -9.41
N VAL A 127 -1.19 -4.04 -10.71
CA VAL A 127 -0.60 -3.20 -11.76
C VAL A 127 -1.27 -1.83 -11.75
N ARG A 128 -2.61 -1.78 -11.70
CA ARG A 128 -3.37 -0.52 -11.62
C ARG A 128 -2.98 0.33 -10.40
N MET A 129 -2.71 -0.28 -9.25
CA MET A 129 -2.18 0.43 -8.07
C MET A 129 -0.84 1.13 -8.34
N VAL A 130 0.05 0.56 -9.17
CA VAL A 130 1.28 1.26 -9.58
C VAL A 130 0.94 2.54 -10.32
N LEU A 131 -0.11 2.52 -11.16
CA LEU A 131 -0.53 3.68 -11.94
C LEU A 131 -1.23 4.71 -11.06
N ALA A 132 -2.07 4.30 -10.10
CA ALA A 132 -2.64 5.19 -9.11
C ALA A 132 -1.56 5.96 -8.31
N ASN A 133 -0.40 5.35 -8.09
CA ASN A 133 0.73 5.98 -7.40
C ASN A 133 1.57 6.92 -8.29
N ARG A 134 1.39 6.88 -9.62
CA ARG A 134 2.24 7.61 -10.59
C ARG A 134 1.48 8.60 -11.47
N LEU A 135 0.19 8.39 -11.69
CA LEU A 135 -0.66 9.30 -12.46
C LEU A 135 -1.01 10.54 -11.65
N GLU A 136 -1.33 11.61 -12.37
CA GLU A 136 -1.68 12.91 -11.81
C GLU A 136 -2.86 13.51 -12.59
N GLY A 137 -3.44 14.60 -12.06
CA GLY A 137 -4.53 15.34 -12.68
C GLY A 137 -5.72 14.48 -13.06
N ALA A 138 -6.31 14.74 -14.22
CA ALA A 138 -7.51 14.04 -14.70
C ALA A 138 -7.34 12.52 -14.81
N SER A 139 -6.13 12.04 -15.12
CA SER A 139 -5.86 10.60 -15.22
C SER A 139 -5.92 9.90 -13.86
N LEU A 140 -5.44 10.55 -12.80
CA LEU A 140 -5.58 10.02 -11.43
C LEU A 140 -7.04 10.07 -10.97
N VAL A 141 -7.74 11.17 -11.24
CA VAL A 141 -9.16 11.34 -10.87
C VAL A 141 -10.04 10.28 -11.54
N ALA A 142 -9.79 9.94 -12.81
CA ALA A 142 -10.53 8.90 -13.51
C ALA A 142 -10.46 7.54 -12.80
N MET A 143 -9.37 7.24 -12.11
CA MET A 143 -9.20 5.99 -11.36
C MET A 143 -10.04 5.94 -10.06
N LEU A 144 -10.76 7.00 -9.69
CA LEU A 144 -11.80 6.91 -8.66
C LEU A 144 -12.97 6.03 -9.09
N ALA A 145 -13.14 5.76 -10.38
CA ALA A 145 -14.16 4.84 -10.89
C ALA A 145 -13.66 3.38 -10.98
N ASP A 146 -12.46 3.09 -10.48
CA ASP A 146 -11.89 1.74 -10.50
C ASP A 146 -12.77 0.76 -9.71
N GLU A 147 -13.01 -0.43 -10.26
CA GLU A 147 -13.83 -1.47 -9.62
C GLU A 147 -13.24 -1.95 -8.27
N ASP A 148 -11.91 -1.97 -8.15
CA ASP A 148 -11.21 -2.45 -6.98
C ASP A 148 -10.99 -1.29 -5.99
N TYR A 149 -11.58 -1.43 -4.81
CA TYR A 149 -11.54 -0.39 -3.79
C TYR A 149 -10.12 -0.13 -3.25
N ILE A 150 -9.21 -1.11 -3.33
CA ILE A 150 -7.81 -0.93 -2.93
C ILE A 150 -7.10 -0.01 -3.92
N VAL A 151 -7.43 -0.09 -5.22
CA VAL A 151 -6.97 0.89 -6.20
C VAL A 151 -7.53 2.26 -5.86
N ARG A 152 -8.84 2.39 -5.60
CA ARG A 152 -9.46 3.66 -5.19
C ARG A 152 -8.84 4.24 -3.92
N VAL A 153 -8.49 3.41 -2.92
CA VAL A 153 -7.72 3.85 -1.74
C VAL A 153 -6.37 4.45 -2.15
N ASN A 154 -5.63 3.83 -3.05
CA ASN A 154 -4.34 4.37 -3.53
C ASN A 154 -4.53 5.71 -4.27
N VAL A 155 -5.61 5.84 -5.03
CA VAL A 155 -6.00 7.11 -5.67
C VAL A 155 -6.27 8.17 -4.61
N VAL A 156 -7.15 7.87 -3.63
CA VAL A 156 -7.50 8.78 -2.53
C VAL A 156 -6.29 9.14 -1.69
N ARG A 157 -5.25 8.31 -1.58
CA ARG A 157 -3.99 8.66 -0.91
C ARG A 157 -3.13 9.67 -1.66
N ARG A 158 -3.29 9.77 -2.99
CA ARG A 158 -2.50 10.62 -3.89
C ARG A 158 -3.23 11.86 -4.38
N LEU A 159 -4.56 11.90 -4.30
CA LEU A 159 -5.35 13.06 -4.73
C LEU A 159 -4.86 14.37 -4.08
N PRO A 160 -4.81 15.48 -4.80
CA PRO A 160 -4.69 16.80 -4.18
C PRO A 160 -5.81 17.02 -3.13
N PRO A 161 -5.55 17.68 -1.99
CA PRO A 161 -6.52 17.86 -0.92
C PRO A 161 -7.88 18.44 -1.38
N GLU A 162 -7.85 19.34 -2.35
CA GLU A 162 -9.03 19.98 -2.95
C GLU A 162 -9.91 19.02 -3.77
N LEU A 163 -9.36 17.87 -4.20
CA LEU A 163 -10.07 16.83 -4.96
C LEU A 163 -10.50 15.63 -4.09
N VAL A 164 -9.99 15.49 -2.87
CA VAL A 164 -10.44 14.45 -1.91
C VAL A 164 -11.96 14.44 -1.68
N PRO A 165 -12.68 15.57 -1.68
CA PRO A 165 -14.15 15.60 -1.58
C PRO A 165 -14.88 14.75 -2.62
N LEU A 166 -14.26 14.40 -3.76
CA LEU A 166 -14.86 13.52 -4.75
C LEU A 166 -15.02 12.07 -4.25
N ALA A 167 -14.32 11.67 -3.19
CA ALA A 167 -14.33 10.30 -2.66
C ALA A 167 -15.20 10.12 -1.40
N VAL A 168 -15.89 11.16 -0.93
CA VAL A 168 -16.66 11.11 0.34
C VAL A 168 -17.94 10.27 0.25
N HIS A 169 -18.39 9.96 -0.97
CA HIS A 169 -19.55 9.12 -1.23
C HIS A 169 -19.15 7.78 -1.88
N ASP A 170 -17.89 7.36 -1.75
CA ASP A 170 -17.48 6.03 -2.21
C ASP A 170 -18.31 4.96 -1.49
N ALA A 171 -18.69 3.90 -2.21
CA ALA A 171 -19.46 2.81 -1.62
C ALA A 171 -18.70 2.09 -0.50
N GLU A 172 -17.37 2.06 -0.57
CA GLU A 172 -16.52 1.34 0.36
C GLU A 172 -16.03 2.22 1.50
N SER A 173 -16.32 1.79 2.73
CA SER A 173 -16.05 2.58 3.92
C SER A 173 -14.55 2.81 4.16
N GLU A 174 -13.67 1.90 3.73
CA GLU A 174 -12.22 2.12 3.83
C GLU A 174 -11.74 3.23 2.89
N VAL A 175 -12.38 3.43 1.73
CA VAL A 175 -12.11 4.58 0.84
C VAL A 175 -12.56 5.86 1.52
N ARG A 176 -13.79 5.90 2.06
CA ARG A 176 -14.30 7.05 2.81
C ARG A 176 -13.46 7.36 4.05
N ARG A 177 -12.92 6.34 4.71
CA ARG A 177 -12.00 6.48 5.85
C ARG A 177 -10.68 7.12 5.44
N TRP A 178 -10.12 6.74 4.28
CA TRP A 178 -8.95 7.44 3.72
C TRP A 178 -9.27 8.86 3.29
N ALA A 179 -10.47 9.12 2.78
CA ALA A 179 -10.93 10.47 2.51
C ALA A 179 -11.01 11.28 3.81
N ALA A 180 -11.62 10.74 4.87
CA ALA A 180 -11.68 11.36 6.20
C ALA A 180 -10.30 11.68 6.78
N ARG A 181 -9.27 10.87 6.51
CA ARG A 181 -7.88 11.15 6.93
C ARG A 181 -7.23 12.31 6.18
N ARG A 182 -7.67 12.60 4.96
CA ARG A 182 -7.00 13.55 4.04
C ARG A 182 -7.80 14.80 3.71
N LEU A 183 -9.10 14.81 4.00
CA LEU A 183 -9.94 15.98 3.79
C LEU A 183 -9.33 17.18 4.52
N PRO A 184 -9.35 18.38 3.91
CA PRO A 184 -9.11 19.61 4.64
C PRO A 184 -10.06 19.72 5.84
N GLU A 185 -9.59 20.29 6.94
CA GLU A 185 -10.32 20.36 8.20
C GLU A 185 -11.68 21.04 8.03
N GLU A 186 -11.73 22.08 7.21
CA GLU A 186 -12.92 22.86 6.88
C GLU A 186 -13.96 22.08 6.04
N ARG A 187 -13.63 20.86 5.61
CA ARG A 187 -14.52 19.94 4.86
C ARG A 187 -14.85 18.65 5.61
N LEU A 188 -14.35 18.45 6.82
CA LEU A 188 -14.60 17.24 7.61
C LEU A 188 -16.09 16.98 7.91
N GLN A 189 -16.92 18.03 7.92
CA GLN A 189 -18.36 17.92 8.11
C GLN A 189 -19.06 17.04 7.05
N LEU A 190 -18.44 16.84 5.89
CA LEU A 190 -18.97 15.96 4.84
C LEU A 190 -19.07 14.49 5.27
N LEU A 191 -18.29 14.08 6.28
CA LEU A 191 -18.23 12.69 6.76
C LEU A 191 -18.61 12.56 8.24
N MET A 192 -19.09 13.64 8.87
CA MET A 192 -19.43 13.65 10.30
C MET A 192 -20.56 12.68 10.66
N PHE A 193 -21.47 12.45 9.71
CA PHE A 193 -22.62 11.54 9.84
C PHE A 193 -22.49 10.33 8.91
N ASP A 194 -21.26 9.92 8.58
CA ASP A 194 -21.04 8.69 7.79
C ASP A 194 -21.68 7.50 8.51
N GLU A 195 -22.26 6.56 7.77
CA GLU A 195 -22.87 5.35 8.34
C GLU A 195 -21.84 4.48 9.10
N GLU A 196 -20.58 4.47 8.65
CA GLU A 196 -19.52 3.64 9.25
C GLU A 196 -18.88 4.34 10.45
N PRO A 197 -18.97 3.76 11.66
CA PRO A 197 -18.36 4.35 12.86
C PRO A 197 -16.85 4.58 12.75
N LEU A 198 -16.12 3.72 12.04
CA LEU A 198 -14.68 3.92 11.84
C LEU A 198 -14.33 5.11 10.95
N VAL A 199 -15.26 5.60 10.13
CA VAL A 199 -15.11 6.86 9.38
C VAL A 199 -15.38 8.03 10.31
N ARG A 200 -16.49 7.99 11.06
CA ARG A 200 -16.83 9.03 12.05
C ARG A 200 -15.76 9.18 13.12
N LEU A 201 -15.12 8.09 13.55
CA LEU A 201 -14.00 8.12 14.50
C LEU A 201 -12.82 8.95 13.96
N VAL A 202 -12.42 8.74 12.70
CA VAL A 202 -11.37 9.55 12.07
C VAL A 202 -11.77 11.03 11.97
N VAL A 203 -13.05 11.30 11.71
CA VAL A 203 -13.56 12.67 11.70
C VAL A 203 -13.47 13.28 13.10
N ALA A 204 -13.93 12.56 14.13
CA ALA A 204 -13.83 12.99 15.52
C ALA A 204 -12.39 13.28 15.90
N GLU A 205 -11.43 12.38 15.62
CA GLU A 205 -10.00 12.56 15.88
C GLU A 205 -9.40 13.83 15.25
N ARG A 206 -9.94 14.28 14.11
CA ARG A 206 -9.39 15.40 13.32
C ARG A 206 -10.15 16.72 13.48
N LEU A 207 -11.42 16.69 13.87
CA LEU A 207 -12.21 17.92 14.04
C LEU A 207 -11.58 18.82 15.10
N PRO A 208 -11.65 20.16 14.92
CA PRO A 208 -11.32 21.10 15.98
C PRO A 208 -12.16 20.83 17.24
N PRO A 209 -11.57 20.97 18.43
CA PRO A 209 -12.30 20.79 19.69
C PRO A 209 -13.64 21.54 19.73
N SER A 210 -13.67 22.79 19.26
CA SER A 210 -14.87 23.63 19.23
C SER A 210 -16.03 23.07 18.39
N ARG A 211 -15.80 22.08 17.53
CA ARG A 211 -16.83 21.43 16.70
C ARG A 211 -17.23 20.04 17.18
N LEU A 212 -16.59 19.50 18.23
CA LEU A 212 -16.86 18.14 18.70
C LEU A 212 -18.23 17.97 19.37
N ALA A 213 -18.88 19.07 19.78
CA ALA A 213 -20.24 19.03 20.32
C ALA A 213 -21.24 18.32 19.38
N ALA A 214 -21.04 18.42 18.06
CA ALA A 214 -21.89 17.75 17.07
C ALA A 214 -21.79 16.21 17.08
N MET A 215 -20.75 15.65 17.70
CA MET A 215 -20.50 14.20 17.76
C MET A 215 -20.62 13.63 19.19
N ALA A 216 -21.00 14.45 20.17
CA ALA A 216 -21.08 14.06 21.58
C ALA A 216 -22.13 12.97 21.85
N GLN A 217 -23.11 12.84 20.97
CA GLN A 217 -24.22 11.87 21.07
C GLN A 217 -24.11 10.77 20.00
N ASP A 218 -22.90 10.54 19.44
CA ASP A 218 -22.70 9.48 18.46
C ASP A 218 -23.08 8.11 19.04
N GLU A 219 -23.66 7.23 18.23
CA GLU A 219 -24.06 5.90 18.66
C GLU A 219 -22.84 5.03 19.06
N ASP A 220 -21.67 5.26 18.44
CA ASP A 220 -20.47 4.48 18.71
C ASP A 220 -19.68 5.04 19.90
N LEU A 221 -19.45 4.20 20.89
CA LEU A 221 -18.74 4.57 22.12
C LEU A 221 -17.33 5.12 21.85
N ARG A 222 -16.64 4.65 20.81
CA ARG A 222 -15.26 5.09 20.50
C ARG A 222 -15.26 6.54 20.02
N VAL A 223 -16.28 6.93 19.26
CA VAL A 223 -16.45 8.32 18.83
C VAL A 223 -16.72 9.20 20.04
N ARG A 224 -17.67 8.82 20.91
CA ARG A 224 -17.96 9.58 22.14
C ARG A 224 -16.76 9.65 23.09
N PHE A 225 -15.98 8.57 23.19
CA PHE A 225 -14.73 8.54 23.95
C PHE A 225 -13.71 9.55 23.40
N THR A 226 -13.48 9.56 22.09
CA THR A 226 -12.61 10.57 21.45
C THR A 226 -13.14 12.00 21.64
N VAL A 227 -14.46 12.19 21.65
CA VAL A 227 -15.06 13.48 22.02
C VAL A 227 -14.73 13.82 23.47
N ALA A 228 -14.92 12.92 24.43
CA ALA A 228 -14.57 13.16 25.83
C ALA A 228 -13.10 13.52 26.02
N GLU A 229 -12.17 12.88 25.29
CA GLU A 229 -10.73 13.17 25.37
C GLU A 229 -10.35 14.56 24.84
N ARG A 230 -11.08 15.09 23.86
CA ARG A 230 -10.65 16.26 23.07
C ARG A 230 -11.59 17.47 23.16
N ALA A 231 -12.80 17.27 23.69
CA ALA A 231 -13.81 18.30 23.82
C ALA A 231 -13.31 19.50 24.65
N PRO A 232 -13.83 20.71 24.38
CA PRO A 232 -13.59 21.86 25.23
C PRO A 232 -14.28 21.64 26.60
N PRO A 233 -13.75 22.22 27.70
CA PRO A 233 -14.24 21.96 29.07
C PRO A 233 -15.74 22.17 29.24
N GLU A 234 -16.34 23.11 28.51
CA GLU A 234 -17.76 23.44 28.58
C GLU A 234 -18.67 22.30 28.11
N LEU A 235 -18.16 21.37 27.29
CA LEU A 235 -18.91 20.22 26.79
C LEU A 235 -18.80 19.01 27.74
N LEU A 236 -17.76 18.92 28.57
CA LEU A 236 -17.51 17.77 29.45
C LEU A 236 -18.66 17.45 30.42
N PRO A 237 -19.35 18.43 31.04
CA PRO A 237 -20.50 18.13 31.91
C PRO A 237 -21.59 17.30 31.22
N SER A 238 -21.80 17.48 29.91
CA SER A 238 -22.80 16.72 29.15
C SER A 238 -22.45 15.24 28.97
N LEU A 239 -21.18 14.87 29.19
CA LEU A 239 -20.66 13.50 29.03
C LEU A 239 -20.58 12.76 30.38
N LEU A 240 -20.85 13.42 31.51
CA LEU A 240 -20.86 12.79 32.83
C LEU A 240 -22.01 11.79 33.01
N ASP A 241 -23.05 11.90 32.20
CA ASP A 241 -24.20 11.00 32.18
C ASP A 241 -24.18 10.03 30.98
N ASP A 242 -23.03 9.88 30.30
CA ASP A 242 -22.90 8.94 29.17
C ASP A 242 -23.28 7.50 29.61
N PRO A 243 -23.94 6.71 28.75
CA PRO A 243 -24.25 5.31 29.06
C PRO A 243 -23.00 4.46 29.31
N ASP A 244 -21.84 4.80 28.73
CA ASP A 244 -20.59 4.07 28.89
C ASP A 244 -19.70 4.67 30.00
N GLU A 245 -19.25 3.82 30.93
CA GLU A 245 -18.43 4.23 32.07
C GLU A 245 -17.08 4.83 31.66
N LEU A 246 -16.45 4.32 30.60
CA LEU A 246 -15.14 4.82 30.14
C LEU A 246 -15.24 6.26 29.65
N VAL A 247 -16.36 6.62 29.00
CA VAL A 247 -16.60 7.98 28.53
C VAL A 247 -16.80 8.93 29.73
N ARG A 248 -17.61 8.50 30.71
CA ARG A 248 -17.85 9.28 31.95
C ARG A 248 -16.56 9.50 32.74
N ASP A 249 -15.72 8.48 32.85
CA ASP A 249 -14.46 8.56 33.60
C ASP A 249 -13.48 9.55 32.94
N VAL A 250 -13.32 9.50 31.61
CA VAL A 250 -12.51 10.49 30.89
C VAL A 250 -13.03 11.92 31.11
N ALA A 251 -14.35 12.12 31.01
CA ALA A 251 -14.95 13.43 31.22
C ALA A 251 -14.72 13.95 32.66
N ARG A 252 -14.83 13.07 33.67
CA ARG A 252 -14.58 13.42 35.08
C ARG A 252 -13.12 13.79 35.30
N THR A 253 -12.19 12.96 34.85
CA THR A 253 -10.75 13.23 34.99
C THR A 253 -10.37 14.58 34.36
N ARG A 254 -10.87 14.86 33.15
CA ARG A 254 -10.58 16.13 32.47
C ARG A 254 -11.22 17.37 33.09
N LEU A 255 -12.26 17.22 33.90
CA LEU A 255 -12.85 18.33 34.67
C LEU A 255 -12.06 18.65 35.95
N GLU A 256 -11.23 17.71 36.42
CA GLU A 256 -10.37 17.87 37.59
C GLU A 256 -8.98 18.45 37.25
N GLU A 257 -8.61 18.48 35.97
CA GLU A 257 -7.38 19.07 35.41
C GLU A 257 -7.46 20.60 35.23
#